data_AF-A0A8I1NEK8-F1
#
_entry.id   AF-A0A8I1NEK8-F1
#
_cell.length_a   1.000
_cell.length_b   1.000
_cell.length_c   1.000
_cell.angle_alpha   90.00
_cell.angle_beta   90.00
_cell.angle_gamma   90.00
#
_symmetry.space_group_name_H-M   'P 1'
#
loop_
_entity.id
_entity.type
_entity.pdbx_description
1 polymer ?
#
loop_
_entity_poly.entity_id
_entity_poly.type
_entity_poly.pdbx_seq_one_letter_code
_entity_poly.pdbx_strand_id
1 'polypeptide(L)'
;MLVVSFFALSAGWRRARYEGDSWHPVAPGFGRVITSLPVRVLCGALGLFLLGVAIYAGFAGTEAPDRNVTLTLLFVTAWLGFPLLGIVVGNLFPAFNPWNAVAAPIGWAWRKLGKGEPPHLAYPEKLGRWPAVVGLFLFVWMELVYGEGSGVAVGVSPESVAQAAVLYSAYTLAMVGLFGREIWFRNGEIFSVYFGMFGSIGKLQVRGGELGARRFLSGATGWVGTIPGSVALVITSIGTTTFDGASEGVFKDGIQWLVDRCADIGLNPTASVRTSMTIFMLLSVAIVALVYLAGVRGMSTVPGAPDRPTLWRSFAHALIPIAFAYLLAHYFSLFFFQEQAQFTYLLSDPLGTGTTDLFGTAGYGVDYNAISNQLVWYVQVGALVCGHVAGLVLAHDRAITIWKDYRTAARSQYWMLAVMVAFTCFGLFLLSVSNS
;
A
#
# COMPACT_ATOMS: atom_id res chain seq x y z
N MET A 1 3.79 -7.15 25.75
CA MET A 1 5.00 -6.94 24.92
C MET A 1 5.23 -5.50 24.49
N LEU A 2 4.22 -4.77 23.98
CA LEU A 2 4.39 -3.35 23.58
C LEU A 2 4.81 -2.44 24.74
N VAL A 3 4.19 -2.62 25.92
CA VAL A 3 4.55 -1.87 27.15
C VAL A 3 6.00 -2.13 27.57
N VAL A 4 6.46 -3.39 27.51
CA VAL A 4 7.85 -3.75 27.83
C VAL A 4 8.82 -3.16 26.81
N SER A 5 8.50 -3.23 25.52
CA SER A 5 9.29 -2.64 24.44
C SER A 5 9.39 -1.12 24.60
N PHE A 6 8.29 -0.48 25.00
CA PHE A 6 8.25 0.95 25.32
C PHE A 6 9.21 1.31 26.45
N PHE A 7 9.11 0.61 27.59
CA PHE A 7 9.99 0.89 28.73
C PHE A 7 11.47 0.59 28.42
N ALA A 8 11.76 -0.45 27.64
CA ALA A 8 13.13 -0.77 27.21
C ALA A 8 13.70 0.30 26.27
N LEU A 9 12.92 0.75 25.28
CA LEU A 9 13.31 1.82 24.36
C LEU A 9 13.51 3.13 25.10
N SER A 10 12.54 3.50 25.94
CA SER A 10 12.63 4.67 26.79
C SER A 10 13.92 4.59 27.61
N ALA A 11 14.18 3.53 28.38
CA ALA A 11 15.36 3.48 29.25
C ALA A 11 16.71 3.50 28.50
N GLY A 12 16.79 2.87 27.32
CA GLY A 12 18.05 2.62 26.61
C GLY A 12 18.37 3.56 25.43
N TRP A 13 17.39 4.30 24.89
CA TRP A 13 17.55 5.04 23.64
C TRP A 13 17.49 6.55 23.85
N ARG A 14 18.65 7.19 24.05
CA ARG A 14 18.72 8.61 24.45
C ARG A 14 19.06 9.61 23.32
N ARG A 15 19.33 9.13 22.10
CA ARG A 15 19.69 9.95 20.94
C ARG A 15 18.97 9.44 19.69
N ALA A 16 18.47 10.34 18.85
CA ALA A 16 17.87 9.98 17.57
C ALA A 16 18.90 9.26 16.68
N ARG A 17 18.51 8.16 16.04
CA ARG A 17 19.39 7.32 15.19
C ARG A 17 18.85 7.13 13.76
N TYR A 18 17.60 7.50 13.49
CA TYR A 18 16.93 7.28 12.20
C TYR A 18 16.61 8.57 11.44
N GLU A 19 16.80 9.74 12.06
CA GLU A 19 16.48 11.05 11.45
C GLU A 19 17.62 11.60 10.57
N GLY A 20 18.81 10.99 10.58
CA GLY A 20 19.94 11.36 9.74
C GLY A 20 20.01 10.58 8.42
N ASP A 21 20.56 11.20 7.36
CA ASP A 21 20.86 10.50 6.11
C ASP A 21 22.04 9.54 6.33
N SER A 22 21.73 8.25 6.46
CA SER A 22 22.72 7.17 6.65
C SER A 22 23.08 6.48 5.34
N TRP A 23 22.68 7.05 4.20
CA TRP A 23 22.91 6.44 2.91
C TRP A 23 24.41 6.38 2.58
N HIS A 24 24.86 5.21 2.15
CA HIS A 24 26.19 5.02 1.61
C HIS A 24 26.13 4.10 0.38
N PRO A 25 26.97 4.30 -0.64
CA PRO A 25 27.00 3.44 -1.82
C PRO A 25 27.39 2.01 -1.40
N VAL A 26 26.79 1.00 -2.04
CA VAL A 26 27.11 -0.41 -1.80
C VAL A 26 27.25 -1.15 -3.11
N ALA A 27 28.18 -2.12 -3.13
CA ALA A 27 28.41 -3.01 -4.26
C ALA A 27 28.42 -2.27 -5.62
N PRO A 28 29.32 -1.29 -5.85
CA PRO A 28 29.26 -0.38 -7.00
C PRO A 28 29.23 -1.09 -8.36
N GLY A 29 29.86 -2.25 -8.48
CA GLY A 29 29.78 -3.10 -9.68
C GLY A 29 28.36 -3.64 -9.93
N PHE A 30 27.77 -4.28 -8.92
CA PHE A 30 26.39 -4.77 -8.99
C PHE A 30 25.39 -3.62 -9.16
N GLY A 31 25.59 -2.52 -8.42
CA GLY A 31 24.83 -1.28 -8.53
C GLY A 31 24.76 -0.76 -9.96
N ARG A 32 25.90 -0.65 -10.65
CA ARG A 32 25.95 -0.23 -12.06
C ARG A 32 25.22 -1.17 -13.00
N VAL A 33 25.25 -2.48 -12.75
CA VAL A 33 24.52 -3.47 -13.57
C VAL A 33 23.02 -3.31 -13.38
N ILE A 34 22.53 -3.28 -12.13
CA ILE A 34 21.08 -3.19 -11.88
C ILE A 34 20.50 -1.83 -12.26
N THR A 35 21.30 -0.75 -12.21
CA THR A 35 20.86 0.58 -12.65
C THR A 35 21.15 0.84 -14.12
N SER A 36 21.72 -0.14 -14.85
CA SER A 36 22.04 -0.01 -16.27
C SER A 36 20.80 0.19 -17.13
N LEU A 37 20.98 0.83 -18.29
CA LEU A 37 19.87 1.04 -19.23
C LEU A 37 19.22 -0.28 -19.68
N PRO A 38 19.97 -1.34 -20.04
CA PRO A 38 19.35 -2.62 -20.45
C PRO A 38 18.47 -3.22 -19.36
N VAL A 39 18.94 -3.27 -18.10
CA VAL A 39 18.15 -3.82 -16.99
C VAL A 39 16.89 -3.01 -16.76
N ARG A 40 16.98 -1.67 -16.76
CA ARG A 40 15.80 -0.81 -16.62
C ARG A 40 14.80 -0.99 -17.76
N VAL A 41 15.27 -1.17 -18.99
CA VAL A 41 14.40 -1.43 -20.16
C VAL A 41 13.75 -2.80 -20.04
N LEU A 42 14.48 -3.84 -19.64
CA LEU A 42 13.94 -5.19 -19.44
C LEU A 42 12.90 -5.23 -18.31
N CYS A 43 13.18 -4.64 -17.15
CA CYS A 43 12.22 -4.56 -16.05
C CYS A 43 10.97 -3.76 -16.44
N GLY A 44 11.14 -2.63 -17.14
CA GLY A 44 10.02 -1.82 -17.62
C GLY A 44 9.19 -2.55 -18.67
N ALA A 45 9.84 -3.26 -19.60
CA ALA A 45 9.18 -4.08 -20.61
C ALA A 45 8.43 -5.25 -19.98
N LEU A 46 8.98 -5.89 -18.94
CA LEU A 46 8.30 -6.94 -18.19
C LEU A 46 7.05 -6.38 -17.49
N GLY A 47 7.15 -5.23 -16.81
CA GLY A 47 5.99 -4.59 -16.19
C GLY A 47 4.89 -4.23 -17.20
N LEU A 48 5.28 -3.68 -18.35
CA LEU A 48 4.36 -3.36 -19.44
C LEU A 48 3.73 -4.62 -20.06
N PHE A 49 4.52 -5.67 -20.24
CA PHE A 49 4.04 -6.97 -20.74
C PHE A 49 3.01 -7.57 -19.79
N LEU A 50 3.30 -7.63 -18.49
CA LEU A 50 2.37 -8.15 -17.48
C LEU A 50 1.07 -7.35 -17.42
N LEU A 51 1.14 -6.01 -17.50
CA LEU A 51 -0.06 -5.18 -17.60
C LEU A 51 -0.86 -5.49 -18.88
N GLY A 52 -0.17 -5.68 -20.01
CA GLY A 52 -0.79 -6.06 -21.29
C GLY A 52 -1.48 -7.42 -21.21
N VAL A 53 -0.86 -8.41 -20.56
CA VAL A 53 -1.45 -9.73 -20.30
C VAL A 53 -2.70 -9.62 -19.43
N ALA A 54 -2.66 -8.85 -18.34
CA ALA A 54 -3.82 -8.63 -17.50
C ALA A 54 -4.99 -7.98 -18.27
N ILE A 55 -4.71 -6.94 -19.06
CA ILE A 55 -5.75 -6.28 -19.86
C ILE A 55 -6.33 -7.24 -20.91
N TYR A 56 -5.46 -7.97 -21.61
CA TYR A 56 -5.90 -8.92 -22.64
C TYR A 56 -6.72 -10.07 -22.04
N ALA A 57 -6.25 -10.65 -20.94
CA ALA A 57 -6.96 -11.73 -20.25
C ALA A 57 -8.29 -11.27 -19.67
N GLY A 58 -8.41 -10.04 -19.20
CA GLY A 58 -9.68 -9.53 -18.70
C GLY A 58 -10.73 -9.33 -19.80
N PHE A 59 -10.33 -9.02 -21.03
CA PHE A 59 -11.28 -8.88 -22.16
C PHE A 59 -11.54 -10.18 -22.93
N ALA A 60 -10.54 -11.05 -23.06
CA ALA A 60 -10.60 -12.24 -23.90
C ALA A 60 -10.71 -13.56 -23.12
N GLY A 61 -10.49 -13.52 -21.81
CA GLY A 61 -10.55 -14.69 -20.94
C GLY A 61 -11.94 -14.99 -20.41
N THR A 62 -12.01 -15.97 -19.52
CA THR A 62 -13.22 -16.33 -18.80
C THR A 62 -13.65 -15.24 -17.83
N GLU A 63 -14.96 -15.08 -17.62
CA GLU A 63 -15.53 -14.20 -16.59
C GLU A 63 -15.39 -14.78 -15.17
N ALA A 64 -14.99 -16.05 -15.03
CA ALA A 64 -14.76 -16.69 -13.74
C ALA A 64 -13.50 -16.08 -13.07
N PRO A 65 -13.65 -15.32 -11.96
CA PRO A 65 -12.56 -14.57 -11.33
C PRO A 65 -11.37 -15.44 -10.92
N ASP A 66 -11.64 -16.65 -10.44
CA ASP A 66 -10.67 -17.62 -9.93
C ASP A 66 -9.84 -18.30 -11.03
N ARG A 67 -10.28 -18.24 -12.29
CA ARG A 67 -9.61 -18.86 -13.44
C ARG A 67 -8.97 -17.85 -14.39
N ASN A 68 -9.14 -16.55 -14.15
CA ASN A 68 -8.60 -15.50 -15.00
C ASN A 68 -7.40 -14.84 -14.32
N VAL A 69 -6.25 -14.79 -15.01
CA VAL A 69 -5.00 -14.27 -14.43
C VAL A 69 -5.10 -12.79 -14.01
N THR A 70 -6.04 -12.04 -14.58
CA THR A 70 -6.18 -10.58 -14.40
C THR A 70 -6.30 -10.17 -12.94
N LEU A 71 -7.17 -10.83 -12.17
CA LEU A 71 -7.46 -10.43 -10.80
C LEU A 71 -6.29 -10.77 -9.89
N THR A 72 -5.83 -12.02 -9.91
CA THR A 72 -4.72 -12.47 -9.08
C THR A 72 -3.45 -11.68 -9.38
N LEU A 73 -3.13 -11.45 -10.65
CA LEU A 73 -1.93 -10.70 -11.02
C LEU A 73 -1.96 -9.24 -10.51
N LEU A 74 -3.11 -8.56 -10.60
CA LEU A 74 -3.21 -7.15 -10.23
C LEU A 74 -3.48 -6.94 -8.73
N PHE A 75 -4.48 -7.61 -8.16
CA PHE A 75 -4.93 -7.44 -6.77
C PHE A 75 -4.15 -8.28 -5.75
N VAL A 76 -3.44 -9.33 -6.18
CA VAL A 76 -2.62 -10.14 -5.28
C VAL A 76 -1.14 -9.97 -5.60
N THR A 77 -0.68 -10.42 -6.76
CA THR A 77 0.75 -10.51 -7.08
C THR A 77 1.42 -9.15 -7.15
N ALA A 78 0.85 -8.19 -7.87
CA ALA A 78 1.40 -6.84 -7.92
C ALA A 78 1.10 -6.06 -6.64
N TRP A 79 -0.18 -5.98 -6.25
CA TRP A 79 -0.64 -5.18 -5.11
C TRP A 79 0.04 -5.55 -3.79
N LEU A 80 0.17 -6.84 -3.48
CA LEU A 80 0.78 -7.32 -2.23
C LEU A 80 2.26 -7.65 -2.40
N GLY A 81 2.67 -8.15 -3.57
CA GLY A 81 4.07 -8.53 -3.82
C GLY A 81 5.03 -7.34 -3.77
N PHE A 82 4.69 -6.19 -4.34
CA PHE A 82 5.56 -5.00 -4.31
C PHE A 82 5.80 -4.46 -2.89
N PRO A 83 4.79 -4.32 -2.01
CA PRO A 83 5.00 -4.02 -0.60
C PRO A 83 5.89 -5.03 0.13
N LEU A 84 5.64 -6.34 -0.05
CA LEU A 84 6.41 -7.41 0.61
C LEU A 84 7.89 -7.40 0.21
N LEU A 85 8.18 -7.26 -1.09
CA LEU A 85 9.55 -7.12 -1.58
C LEU A 85 10.15 -5.77 -1.17
N GLY A 86 9.31 -4.73 -1.12
CA GLY A 86 9.68 -3.36 -0.81
C GLY A 86 10.26 -3.18 0.59
N ILE A 87 9.71 -3.88 1.59
CA ILE A 87 10.24 -3.82 2.95
C ILE A 87 11.59 -4.53 3.08
N VAL A 88 11.87 -5.57 2.28
CA VAL A 88 13.12 -6.33 2.35
C VAL A 88 14.23 -5.60 1.60
N VAL A 89 13.93 -5.24 0.35
CA VAL A 89 14.92 -4.71 -0.60
C VAL A 89 14.88 -3.19 -0.59
N GLY A 90 13.72 -2.60 -0.88
CA GLY A 90 13.54 -1.16 -1.10
C GLY A 90 12.53 -0.93 -2.23
N ASN A 91 12.31 0.32 -2.63
CA ASN A 91 11.31 0.60 -3.67
C ASN A 91 11.72 0.07 -5.06
N LEU A 92 11.17 -1.09 -5.44
CA LEU A 92 11.43 -1.76 -6.72
C LEU A 92 10.52 -1.29 -7.87
N PHE A 93 9.32 -0.81 -7.54
CA PHE A 93 8.29 -0.50 -8.53
C PHE A 93 8.74 0.47 -9.64
N PRO A 94 9.56 1.52 -9.39
CA PRO A 94 10.01 2.41 -10.45
C PRO A 94 10.73 1.70 -11.62
N ALA A 95 11.35 0.54 -11.36
CA ALA A 95 12.00 -0.27 -12.40
C ALA A 95 10.98 -1.06 -13.25
N PHE A 96 9.87 -1.49 -12.64
CA PHE A 96 8.81 -2.28 -13.29
C PHE A 96 7.58 -1.44 -13.65
N ASN A 97 7.62 -0.11 -13.48
CA ASN A 97 6.47 0.76 -13.72
C ASN A 97 6.13 0.78 -15.22
N PRO A 98 4.96 0.24 -15.63
CA PRO A 98 4.61 0.09 -17.04
C PRO A 98 4.41 1.45 -17.74
N TRP A 99 3.86 2.42 -17.02
CA TRP A 99 3.64 3.78 -17.56
C TRP A 99 4.96 4.53 -17.72
N ASN A 100 5.93 4.30 -16.84
CA ASN A 100 7.28 4.83 -17.01
C ASN A 100 7.98 4.19 -18.22
N ALA A 101 7.77 2.89 -18.46
CA ALA A 101 8.31 2.18 -19.62
C ALA A 101 7.77 2.75 -20.95
N VAL A 102 6.51 3.20 -20.98
CA VAL A 102 5.91 3.88 -22.15
C VAL A 102 6.37 5.35 -22.26
N ALA A 103 6.37 6.09 -21.15
CA ALA A 103 6.65 7.53 -21.17
C ALA A 103 8.13 7.87 -21.37
N ALA A 104 9.05 7.03 -20.88
CA ALA A 104 10.49 7.33 -20.93
C ALA A 104 11.05 7.40 -22.37
N PRO A 105 10.74 6.45 -23.28
CA PRO A 105 11.15 6.53 -24.69
C PRO A 105 10.57 7.76 -25.40
N ILE A 106 9.32 8.13 -25.12
CA ILE A 106 8.65 9.30 -25.72
C ILE A 106 9.41 10.58 -25.36
N GLY A 107 9.73 10.78 -24.08
CA GLY A 107 10.52 11.94 -23.63
C GLY A 107 11.95 11.95 -24.18
N TRP A 108 12.56 10.78 -24.37
CA TRP A 108 13.87 10.67 -25.02
C TRP A 108 13.81 11.07 -26.50
N ALA A 109 12.82 10.58 -27.24
CA ALA A 109 12.62 10.90 -28.65
C ALA A 109 12.35 12.40 -28.85
N TRP A 110 11.53 13.01 -27.99
CA TRP A 110 11.25 14.46 -28.01
C TRP A 110 12.53 15.31 -27.91
N ARG A 111 13.39 14.99 -26.93
CA ARG A 111 14.69 15.65 -26.76
C ARG A 111 15.62 15.42 -27.95
N LYS A 112 15.64 14.21 -28.51
CA LYS A 112 16.45 13.87 -29.68
C LYS A 112 16.04 14.62 -30.94
N LEU A 113 14.76 14.96 -31.08
CA LEU A 113 14.23 15.79 -32.16
C LEU A 113 14.54 17.29 -32.00
N GLY A 114 15.38 17.68 -31.03
CA GLY A 114 15.79 19.06 -30.81
C GLY A 114 14.70 19.95 -30.20
N LYS A 115 13.59 19.37 -29.73
CA LYS A 115 12.42 20.12 -29.21
C LYS A 115 12.53 20.54 -27.74
N GLY A 116 13.73 20.49 -27.16
CA GLY A 116 13.98 20.84 -25.76
C GLY A 116 13.26 19.91 -24.76
N GLU A 117 12.97 20.42 -23.56
CA GLU A 117 12.09 19.74 -22.61
C GLU A 117 10.62 19.86 -23.05
N PRO A 118 9.80 18.81 -22.90
CA PRO A 118 8.38 18.90 -23.21
C PRO A 118 7.74 20.00 -22.34
N PRO A 119 6.85 20.83 -22.90
CA PRO A 119 6.15 21.83 -22.11
C PRO A 119 5.23 21.12 -21.09
N HIS A 120 5.53 21.28 -19.80
CA HIS A 120 4.74 20.74 -18.71
C HIS A 120 4.02 21.87 -17.95
N LEU A 121 2.79 21.61 -17.52
CA LEU A 121 2.07 22.45 -16.59
C LEU A 121 2.69 22.37 -15.20
N ALA A 122 2.67 23.49 -14.46
CA ALA A 122 3.09 23.50 -13.08
C ALA A 122 2.13 22.65 -12.23
N TYR A 123 2.66 21.63 -11.54
CA TYR A 123 1.86 20.81 -10.65
C TYR A 123 1.47 21.59 -9.38
N PRO A 124 0.17 21.74 -9.07
CA PRO A 124 -0.25 22.48 -7.89
C PRO A 124 0.28 21.83 -6.61
N GLU A 125 1.08 22.57 -5.83
CA GLU A 125 1.67 22.06 -4.58
C GLU A 125 0.61 21.58 -3.57
N LYS A 126 -0.57 22.23 -3.57
CA LYS A 126 -1.72 21.86 -2.72
C LYS A 126 -2.27 20.47 -3.03
N LEU A 127 -2.16 20.01 -4.29
CA LEU A 127 -2.60 18.66 -4.65
C LEU A 127 -1.69 17.62 -4.01
N GLY A 128 -0.37 17.87 -3.93
CA GLY A 128 0.57 16.95 -3.28
C GLY A 128 0.31 15.50 -3.69
N ARG A 129 0.03 14.62 -2.73
CA ARG A 129 -0.34 13.21 -2.92
C ARG A 129 -1.85 12.92 -2.90
N TRP A 130 -2.72 13.93 -2.87
CA TRP A 130 -4.18 13.71 -2.90
C TRP A 130 -4.69 12.88 -4.08
N PRO A 131 -4.16 13.02 -5.32
CA PRO A 131 -4.58 12.14 -6.40
C PRO A 131 -4.26 10.67 -6.10
N ALA A 132 -3.12 10.37 -5.47
CA ALA A 132 -2.79 9.02 -5.02
C ALA A 132 -3.68 8.54 -3.87
N VAL A 133 -4.13 9.44 -2.97
CA VAL A 133 -5.10 9.10 -1.90
C VAL A 133 -6.44 8.69 -2.49
N VAL A 134 -6.95 9.46 -3.45
CA VAL A 134 -8.20 9.15 -4.14
C VAL A 134 -8.04 7.87 -4.96
N GLY A 135 -6.92 7.72 -5.68
CA GLY A 135 -6.59 6.51 -6.42
C GLY A 135 -6.55 5.28 -5.51
N LEU A 136 -5.88 5.36 -4.36
CA LEU A 136 -5.83 4.30 -3.34
C LEU A 136 -7.23 3.90 -2.87
N PHE A 137 -8.04 4.88 -2.51
CA PHE A 137 -9.41 4.63 -2.07
C PHE A 137 -10.22 3.96 -3.19
N LEU A 138 -10.15 4.45 -4.43
CA LEU A 138 -10.90 3.90 -5.55
C LEU A 138 -10.42 2.50 -5.99
N PHE A 139 -9.12 2.23 -5.89
CA PHE A 139 -8.56 0.91 -6.19
C PHE A 139 -9.11 -0.14 -5.22
N VAL A 140 -9.06 0.14 -3.91
CA VAL A 140 -9.62 -0.78 -2.90
C VAL A 140 -11.14 -0.79 -2.92
N TRP A 141 -11.79 0.35 -3.22
CA TRP A 141 -13.25 0.41 -3.42
C TRP A 141 -13.69 -0.49 -4.58
N MET A 142 -12.92 -0.55 -5.66
CA MET A 142 -13.23 -1.41 -6.79
C MET A 142 -13.20 -2.88 -6.37
N GLU A 143 -12.17 -3.28 -5.64
CA GLU A 143 -12.04 -4.65 -5.13
C GLU A 143 -13.16 -5.03 -4.16
N LEU A 144 -13.36 -4.22 -3.11
CA LEU A 144 -14.19 -4.59 -1.97
C LEU A 144 -15.65 -4.16 -2.10
N VAL A 145 -15.95 -3.07 -2.81
CA VAL A 145 -17.30 -2.50 -2.88
C VAL A 145 -17.93 -2.75 -4.23
N TYR A 146 -17.20 -2.50 -5.32
CA TYR A 146 -17.73 -2.73 -6.66
C TYR A 146 -17.88 -4.22 -6.95
N GLY A 147 -16.96 -5.05 -6.44
CA GLY A 147 -16.98 -6.51 -6.53
C GLY A 147 -18.08 -7.18 -5.70
N GLU A 148 -18.65 -6.46 -4.73
CA GLU A 148 -19.75 -6.98 -3.92
C GLU A 148 -21.10 -6.69 -4.62
N GLY A 149 -21.67 -7.74 -5.21
CA GLY A 149 -22.95 -7.70 -5.91
C GLY A 149 -24.01 -8.56 -5.21
N SER A 150 -25.28 -8.22 -5.39
CA SER A 150 -26.43 -8.99 -4.89
C SER A 150 -26.69 -10.29 -5.70
N GLY A 151 -25.70 -10.78 -6.43
CA GLY A 151 -25.81 -11.89 -7.40
C GLY A 151 -24.93 -13.09 -7.05
N VAL A 152 -24.85 -14.06 -7.96
CA VAL A 152 -24.13 -15.34 -7.76
C VAL A 152 -22.61 -15.21 -7.95
N ALA A 153 -22.13 -14.17 -8.63
CA ALA A 153 -20.71 -13.91 -8.81
C ALA A 153 -20.13 -13.22 -7.57
N VAL A 154 -19.18 -13.89 -6.91
CA VAL A 154 -18.39 -13.31 -5.82
C VAL A 154 -17.17 -12.62 -6.43
N GLY A 155 -17.08 -11.30 -6.31
CA GLY A 155 -15.94 -10.50 -6.75
C GLY A 155 -16.14 -9.71 -8.05
N VAL A 156 -15.14 -8.88 -8.37
CA VAL A 156 -15.15 -8.02 -9.57
C VAL A 156 -14.96 -8.87 -10.83
N SER A 157 -15.71 -8.57 -11.90
CA SER A 157 -15.52 -9.25 -13.18
C SER A 157 -14.16 -8.92 -13.82
N PRO A 158 -13.45 -9.88 -14.44
CA PRO A 158 -12.20 -9.63 -15.14
C PRO A 158 -12.29 -8.51 -16.18
N GLU A 159 -13.40 -8.43 -16.90
CA GLU A 159 -13.65 -7.36 -17.87
C GLU A 159 -13.66 -5.98 -17.20
N SER A 160 -14.35 -5.83 -16.06
CA SER A 160 -14.40 -4.57 -15.31
C SER A 160 -12.99 -4.14 -14.88
N VAL A 161 -12.16 -5.09 -14.43
CA VAL A 161 -10.76 -4.84 -14.06
C VAL A 161 -9.92 -4.40 -15.25
N ALA A 162 -10.07 -5.04 -16.41
CA ALA A 162 -9.38 -4.63 -17.64
C ALA A 162 -9.80 -3.22 -18.10
N GLN A 163 -11.10 -2.91 -18.06
CA GLN A 163 -11.61 -1.57 -18.37
C GLN A 163 -11.00 -0.51 -17.43
N ALA A 164 -10.97 -0.78 -16.13
CA ALA A 164 -10.35 0.11 -15.15
C ALA A 164 -8.84 0.24 -15.37
N ALA A 165 -8.13 -0.83 -15.69
CA ALA A 165 -6.69 -0.80 -15.99
C ALA A 165 -6.37 0.03 -17.24
N VAL A 166 -7.19 -0.06 -18.29
CA VAL A 166 -7.08 0.78 -19.49
C VAL A 166 -7.35 2.25 -19.15
N LEU A 167 -8.46 2.55 -18.46
CA LEU A 167 -8.82 3.90 -18.06
C LEU A 167 -7.76 4.53 -17.16
N TYR A 168 -7.26 3.77 -16.18
CA TYR A 168 -6.20 4.18 -15.27
C TYR A 168 -4.88 4.44 -16.01
N SER A 169 -4.56 3.60 -17.00
CA SER A 169 -3.36 3.77 -17.82
C SER A 169 -3.43 5.01 -18.69
N ALA A 170 -4.57 5.26 -19.34
CA ALA A 170 -4.80 6.47 -20.12
C ALA A 170 -4.73 7.72 -19.23
N TYR A 171 -5.38 7.69 -18.07
CA TYR A 171 -5.31 8.76 -17.06
C TYR A 171 -3.86 9.03 -16.63
N THR A 172 -3.11 7.99 -16.27
CA THR A 172 -1.74 8.13 -15.80
C THR A 172 -0.82 8.69 -16.88
N LEU A 173 -0.92 8.21 -18.11
CA LEU A 173 -0.12 8.72 -19.24
C LEU A 173 -0.48 10.17 -19.59
N ALA A 174 -1.77 10.53 -19.54
CA ALA A 174 -2.21 11.91 -19.73
C ALA A 174 -1.61 12.84 -18.66
N MET A 175 -1.64 12.44 -17.39
CA MET A 175 -1.08 13.24 -16.28
C MET A 175 0.45 13.33 -16.35
N VAL A 176 1.14 12.28 -16.82
CA VAL A 176 2.58 12.34 -17.14
C VAL A 176 2.86 13.33 -18.26
N GLY A 177 2.03 13.38 -19.30
CA GLY A 177 2.12 14.37 -20.36
C GLY A 177 1.94 15.80 -19.84
N LEU A 178 0.94 16.02 -18.99
CA LEU A 178 0.61 17.33 -18.44
C LEU A 178 1.65 17.84 -17.43
N PHE A 179 2.01 17.04 -16.42
CA PHE A 179 2.80 17.50 -15.26
C PHE A 179 4.25 17.03 -15.26
N GLY A 180 4.61 16.18 -16.22
CA GLY A 180 5.93 15.57 -16.28
C GLY A 180 6.03 14.30 -15.46
N ARG A 181 6.85 13.38 -15.98
CA ARG A 181 7.02 12.01 -15.49
C ARG A 181 7.44 11.92 -14.02
N GLU A 182 8.48 12.66 -13.65
CA GLU A 182 9.05 12.60 -12.29
C GLU A 182 8.11 13.20 -11.26
N ILE A 183 7.43 14.30 -11.61
CA ILE A 183 6.49 14.97 -10.72
C ILE A 183 5.25 14.10 -10.52
N TRP A 184 4.69 13.53 -11.58
CA TRP A 184 3.50 12.68 -11.48
C TRP A 184 3.77 11.40 -10.69
N PHE A 185 4.83 10.64 -11.00
CA PHE A 185 5.11 9.37 -10.28
C PHE A 185 5.52 9.59 -8.83
N ARG A 186 6.06 10.77 -8.46
CA ARG A 186 6.39 11.09 -7.07
C ARG A 186 5.15 11.43 -6.23
N ASN A 187 4.09 11.91 -6.86
CA ASN A 187 2.98 12.57 -6.18
C ASN A 187 1.60 11.98 -6.49
N GLY A 188 1.25 11.79 -7.76
CA GLY A 188 -0.12 11.48 -8.18
C GLY A 188 -0.42 10.02 -8.50
N GLU A 189 0.56 9.27 -8.98
CA GLU A 189 0.35 7.88 -9.41
C GLU A 189 0.27 6.93 -8.20
N ILE A 190 -0.82 6.16 -8.10
CA ILE A 190 -1.18 5.37 -6.89
C ILE A 190 -0.07 4.39 -6.54
N PHE A 191 0.37 3.58 -7.49
CA PHE A 191 1.26 2.45 -7.25
C PHE A 191 2.68 2.94 -6.93
N SER A 192 3.19 3.95 -7.65
CA SER A 192 4.48 4.57 -7.34
C SER A 192 4.50 5.18 -5.94
N VAL A 193 3.42 5.83 -5.52
CA VAL A 193 3.35 6.48 -4.22
C VAL A 193 3.13 5.46 -3.09
N TYR A 194 2.19 4.53 -3.26
CA TYR A 194 1.85 3.50 -2.28
C TYR A 194 2.98 2.47 -2.10
N PHE A 195 3.52 1.91 -3.18
CA PHE A 195 4.67 1.00 -3.09
C PHE A 195 5.93 1.75 -2.65
N GLY A 196 6.07 3.02 -3.03
CA GLY A 196 7.14 3.89 -2.52
C GLY A 196 7.04 4.15 -1.00
N MET A 197 5.82 4.19 -0.44
CA MET A 197 5.58 4.31 1.00
C MET A 197 6.13 3.09 1.75
N PHE A 198 5.77 1.87 1.36
CA PHE A 198 6.29 0.67 2.00
C PHE A 198 7.76 0.41 1.68
N GLY A 199 8.19 0.67 0.44
CA GLY A 199 9.59 0.61 0.04
C GLY A 199 10.50 1.57 0.81
N SER A 200 9.94 2.58 1.49
CA SER A 200 10.68 3.47 2.37
C SER A 200 11.21 2.79 3.64
N ILE A 201 10.63 1.64 4.03
CA ILE A 201 11.10 0.81 5.15
C ILE A 201 12.41 0.08 4.78
N GLY A 202 12.54 -0.33 3.52
CA GLY A 202 13.65 -1.14 3.02
C GLY A 202 15.02 -0.47 3.12
N LYS A 203 16.06 -1.33 3.11
CA LYS A 203 17.47 -0.91 3.29
C LYS A 203 18.10 -0.32 2.03
N LEU A 204 17.75 -0.83 0.85
CA LEU A 204 18.39 -0.41 -0.40
C LEU A 204 17.63 0.75 -1.03
N GLN A 205 18.39 1.67 -1.61
CA GLN A 205 17.87 2.82 -2.32
C GLN A 205 18.81 3.19 -3.46
N VAL A 206 18.23 3.41 -4.63
CA VAL A 206 18.96 3.97 -5.77
C VAL A 206 18.91 5.49 -5.71
N ARG A 207 20.07 6.16 -5.67
CA ARG A 207 20.20 7.63 -5.69
C ARG A 207 21.23 8.02 -6.75
N GLY A 208 20.87 8.91 -7.68
CA GLY A 208 21.77 9.37 -8.73
C GLY A 208 22.27 8.25 -9.67
N GLY A 209 21.55 7.15 -9.81
CA GLY A 209 21.98 5.98 -10.59
C GLY A 209 22.91 5.03 -9.84
N GLU A 210 23.20 5.27 -8.56
CA GLU A 210 23.99 4.38 -7.72
C GLU A 210 23.11 3.65 -6.71
N LEU A 211 23.36 2.35 -6.55
CA LEU A 211 22.77 1.57 -5.46
C LEU A 211 23.50 1.92 -4.16
N GLY A 212 22.74 2.33 -3.15
CA GLY A 212 23.25 2.45 -1.80
C GLY A 212 22.36 1.75 -0.79
N ALA A 213 22.91 1.58 0.41
CA ALA A 213 22.19 1.09 1.56
C ALA A 213 22.04 2.21 2.58
N ARG A 214 20.93 2.19 3.31
CA ARG A 214 20.67 3.01 4.49
C ARG A 214 20.27 2.09 5.64
N ARG A 215 20.22 2.65 6.84
CA ARG A 215 19.69 1.95 8.01
C ARG A 215 18.24 1.54 7.76
N PHE A 216 17.87 0.31 8.12
CA PHE A 216 16.49 -0.18 8.04
C PHE A 216 15.51 0.80 8.72
N LEU A 217 14.30 1.00 8.18
CA LEU A 217 13.30 1.98 8.64
C LEU A 217 13.65 3.47 8.47
N SER A 218 14.93 3.86 8.30
CA SER A 218 15.32 5.28 8.24
C SER A 218 14.70 6.03 7.06
N GLY A 219 14.33 5.36 5.97
CA GLY A 219 13.66 6.01 4.85
C GLY A 219 12.24 6.48 5.14
N ALA A 220 11.55 5.85 6.10
CA ALA A 220 10.18 6.16 6.43
C ALA A 220 10.06 7.55 7.09
N THR A 221 11.04 7.96 7.92
CA THR A 221 11.04 9.23 8.67
C THR A 221 10.90 10.46 7.77
N GLY A 222 11.47 10.40 6.56
CA GLY A 222 11.41 11.45 5.55
C GLY A 222 10.28 11.30 4.53
N TRP A 223 9.59 10.15 4.47
CA TRP A 223 8.66 9.87 3.37
C TRP A 223 7.43 10.79 3.39
N VAL A 224 6.88 11.09 4.57
CA VAL A 224 5.72 11.98 4.72
C VAL A 224 6.08 13.42 4.37
N GLY A 225 7.20 13.91 4.91
CA GLY A 225 7.69 15.27 4.69
C GLY A 225 6.63 16.36 4.88
N THR A 226 6.73 17.41 4.07
CA THR A 226 5.76 18.52 4.01
C THR A 226 4.73 18.35 2.89
N ILE A 227 4.71 17.20 2.20
CA ILE A 227 3.89 16.98 1.00
C ILE A 227 2.42 16.77 1.42
N PRO A 228 1.48 17.63 0.96
CA PRO A 228 0.06 17.45 1.24
C PRO A 228 -0.46 16.07 0.82
N GLY A 229 -1.46 15.53 1.52
CA GLY A 229 -2.01 14.20 1.21
C GLY A 229 -1.18 13.01 1.71
N SER A 230 0.09 13.19 2.10
CA SER A 230 0.92 12.06 2.59
C SER A 230 0.35 11.39 3.84
N VAL A 231 -0.09 12.18 4.83
CA VAL A 231 -0.71 11.65 6.05
C VAL A 231 -2.03 10.95 5.73
N ALA A 232 -2.83 11.55 4.84
CA ALA A 232 -4.09 10.97 4.38
C ALA A 232 -3.86 9.61 3.69
N LEU A 233 -2.79 9.47 2.89
CA LEU A 233 -2.47 8.19 2.25
C LEU A 233 -2.20 7.08 3.28
N VAL A 234 -1.41 7.37 4.32
CA VAL A 234 -1.13 6.38 5.37
C VAL A 234 -2.40 5.99 6.12
N ILE A 235 -3.24 6.97 6.45
CA ILE A 235 -4.52 6.76 7.12
C ILE A 235 -5.48 5.96 6.23
N THR A 236 -5.62 6.32 4.95
CA THR A 236 -6.46 5.61 3.99
C THR A 236 -5.99 4.17 3.79
N SER A 237 -4.68 3.93 3.73
CA SER A 237 -4.12 2.58 3.67
C SER A 237 -4.53 1.73 4.87
N ILE A 238 -4.47 2.27 6.09
CA ILE A 238 -4.89 1.53 7.29
C ILE A 238 -6.41 1.38 7.32
N GLY A 239 -7.15 2.44 7.01
CA GLY A 239 -8.61 2.47 7.08
C GLY A 239 -9.30 1.57 6.07
N THR A 240 -8.75 1.42 4.87
CA THR A 240 -9.27 0.51 3.84
C THR A 240 -9.02 -0.96 4.21
N THR A 241 -7.80 -1.33 4.63
CA THR A 241 -7.52 -2.69 5.15
C THR A 241 -8.32 -3.00 6.42
N THR A 242 -8.54 -2.00 7.27
CA THR A 242 -9.41 -2.13 8.45
C THR A 242 -10.85 -2.38 8.05
N PHE A 243 -11.34 -1.70 7.02
CA PHE A 243 -12.69 -1.90 6.52
C PHE A 243 -12.86 -3.32 5.99
N ASP A 244 -11.89 -3.84 5.24
CA ASP A 244 -11.90 -5.21 4.72
C ASP A 244 -12.09 -6.26 5.82
N GLY A 245 -11.26 -6.22 6.87
CA GLY A 245 -11.42 -7.15 8.01
C GLY A 245 -12.69 -6.90 8.84
N ALA A 246 -13.23 -5.69 8.84
CA ALA A 246 -14.40 -5.33 9.62
C ALA A 246 -15.73 -5.58 8.89
N SER A 247 -15.77 -5.55 7.56
CA SER A 247 -16.98 -5.70 6.75
C SER A 247 -17.63 -7.07 6.94
N GLU A 248 -16.82 -8.13 7.02
CA GLU A 248 -17.28 -9.49 7.28
C GLU A 248 -17.56 -9.76 8.78
N GLY A 249 -17.10 -8.86 9.66
CA GLY A 249 -17.19 -8.99 11.11
C GLY A 249 -18.04 -7.90 11.76
N VAL A 250 -17.38 -6.98 12.47
CA VAL A 250 -18.00 -5.98 13.36
C VAL A 250 -18.96 -5.03 12.63
N PHE A 251 -18.73 -4.77 11.35
CA PHE A 251 -19.58 -3.90 10.55
C PHE A 251 -20.70 -4.64 9.83
N LYS A 252 -20.70 -5.97 9.80
CA LYS A 252 -21.65 -6.78 9.03
C LYS A 252 -23.12 -6.39 9.28
N ASP A 253 -23.53 -6.40 10.54
CA ASP A 253 -24.92 -6.07 10.93
C ASP A 253 -25.27 -4.61 10.61
N GLY A 254 -24.31 -3.70 10.80
CA GLY A 254 -24.49 -2.27 10.49
C GLY A 254 -24.60 -2.01 8.99
N ILE A 255 -23.81 -2.71 8.18
CA ILE A 255 -23.87 -2.68 6.71
C ILE A 255 -25.23 -3.21 6.28
N GLN A 256 -25.65 -4.39 6.76
CA GLN A 256 -26.94 -4.98 6.40
C GLN A 256 -28.11 -4.07 6.77
N TRP A 257 -28.11 -3.50 7.98
CA TRP A 257 -29.11 -2.53 8.38
C TRP A 257 -29.21 -1.34 7.41
N LEU A 258 -28.07 -0.82 6.97
CA LEU A 258 -28.04 0.30 6.02
C LEU A 258 -28.47 -0.14 4.62
N VAL A 259 -28.13 -1.36 4.20
CA VAL A 259 -28.62 -1.96 2.94
C VAL A 259 -30.14 -2.02 2.94
N ASP A 260 -30.74 -2.51 4.03
CA ASP A 260 -32.20 -2.60 4.17
C ASP A 260 -32.84 -1.20 4.12
N ARG A 261 -32.26 -0.21 4.81
CA ARG A 261 -32.73 1.18 4.76
C ARG A 261 -32.59 1.81 3.37
N CYS A 262 -31.52 1.52 2.65
CA CYS A 262 -31.35 1.96 1.26
C CYS A 262 -32.39 1.30 0.34
N ALA A 263 -32.71 0.03 0.55
CA ALA A 263 -33.76 -0.66 -0.18
C ALA A 263 -35.15 -0.06 0.11
N ASP A 264 -35.45 0.27 1.37
CA ASP A 264 -36.72 0.88 1.79
C ASP A 264 -36.99 2.23 1.10
N ILE A 265 -35.94 3.02 0.82
CA ILE A 265 -36.05 4.29 0.09
C ILE A 265 -36.00 4.13 -1.43
N GLY A 266 -36.00 2.88 -1.94
CA GLY A 266 -36.14 2.57 -3.36
C GLY A 266 -34.84 2.37 -4.15
N LEU A 267 -33.68 2.23 -3.50
CA LEU A 267 -32.45 1.85 -4.21
C LEU A 267 -32.54 0.39 -4.66
N ASN A 268 -32.01 0.09 -5.84
CA ASN A 268 -31.86 -1.29 -6.27
C ASN A 268 -30.85 -2.05 -5.38
N PRO A 269 -30.93 -3.40 -5.29
CA PRO A 269 -30.11 -4.17 -4.36
C PRO A 269 -28.60 -3.91 -4.48
N THR A 270 -28.07 -3.81 -5.70
CA THR A 270 -26.66 -3.52 -5.94
C THR A 270 -26.27 -2.12 -5.48
N ALA A 271 -27.11 -1.11 -5.73
CA ALA A 271 -26.88 0.25 -5.29
C ALA A 271 -26.96 0.36 -3.76
N SER A 272 -27.86 -0.38 -3.10
CA SER A 272 -27.96 -0.44 -1.64
C SER A 272 -26.67 -1.01 -1.02
N VAL A 273 -26.19 -2.16 -1.49
CA VAL A 273 -24.92 -2.76 -1.04
C VAL A 273 -23.76 -1.79 -1.23
N ARG A 274 -23.57 -1.30 -2.46
CA ARG A 274 -22.46 -0.39 -2.79
C ARG A 274 -22.49 0.89 -1.97
N THR A 275 -23.66 1.47 -1.76
CA THR A 275 -23.81 2.70 -0.95
C THR A 275 -23.45 2.44 0.50
N SER A 276 -24.00 1.37 1.09
CA SER A 276 -23.74 1.01 2.49
C SER A 276 -22.26 0.73 2.73
N MET A 277 -21.64 -0.10 1.90
CA MET A 277 -20.23 -0.43 2.03
C MET A 277 -19.32 0.78 1.80
N THR A 278 -19.66 1.67 0.86
CA THR A 278 -18.91 2.93 0.66
C THR A 278 -18.95 3.80 1.92
N ILE A 279 -20.11 3.92 2.55
CA ILE A 279 -20.29 4.68 3.80
C ILE A 279 -19.45 4.06 4.92
N PHE A 280 -19.49 2.75 5.09
CA PHE A 280 -18.72 2.06 6.13
C PHE A 280 -17.20 2.08 5.87
N MET A 281 -16.76 2.07 4.61
CA MET A 281 -15.35 2.25 4.27
C MET A 281 -14.87 3.67 4.59
N LEU A 282 -15.67 4.69 4.27
CA LEU A 282 -15.40 6.08 4.66
C LEU A 282 -15.40 6.23 6.19
N LEU A 283 -16.33 5.58 6.88
CA LEU A 283 -16.38 5.54 8.34
C LEU A 283 -15.12 4.91 8.92
N SER A 284 -14.63 3.81 8.37
CA SER A 284 -13.38 3.17 8.79
C SER A 284 -12.17 4.11 8.66
N VAL A 285 -12.01 4.75 7.49
CA VAL A 285 -10.96 5.76 7.27
C VAL A 285 -11.10 6.92 8.26
N ALA A 286 -12.31 7.39 8.52
CA ALA A 286 -12.58 8.45 9.48
C ALA A 286 -12.24 8.05 10.92
N ILE A 287 -12.58 6.83 11.35
CA ILE A 287 -12.24 6.30 12.68
C ILE A 287 -10.72 6.26 12.86
N VAL A 288 -9.98 5.72 11.88
CA VAL A 288 -8.51 5.67 11.93
C VAL A 288 -7.92 7.09 11.99
N ALA A 289 -8.46 8.03 11.21
CA ALA A 289 -8.06 9.43 11.26
C ALA A 289 -8.31 10.05 12.63
N LEU A 290 -9.49 9.82 13.22
CA LEU A 290 -9.88 10.36 14.52
C LEU A 290 -8.99 9.81 15.65
N VAL A 291 -8.69 8.51 15.65
CA VAL A 291 -7.78 7.89 16.62
C VAL A 291 -6.39 8.52 16.52
N TYR A 292 -5.87 8.69 15.30
CA TYR A 292 -4.59 9.34 15.08
C TYR A 292 -4.57 10.79 15.57
N LEU A 293 -5.59 11.58 15.20
CA LEU A 293 -5.72 12.98 15.58
C LEU A 293 -5.95 13.14 17.09
N ALA A 294 -6.62 12.21 17.76
CA ALA A 294 -6.76 12.18 19.21
C ALA A 294 -5.39 12.01 19.89
N GLY A 295 -4.54 11.11 19.39
CA GLY A 295 -3.15 10.99 19.85
C GLY A 295 -2.34 12.26 19.66
N VAL A 296 -2.44 12.89 18.48
CA VAL A 296 -1.78 14.18 18.20
C VAL A 296 -2.29 15.28 19.13
N ARG A 297 -3.60 15.34 19.38
CA ARG A 297 -4.19 16.29 20.32
C ARG A 297 -3.64 16.08 21.72
N GLY A 298 -3.51 14.84 22.17
CA GLY A 298 -2.86 14.48 23.42
C GLY A 298 -1.40 14.98 23.48
N MET A 299 -0.61 14.70 22.46
CA MET A 299 0.78 15.18 22.37
C MET A 299 0.89 16.71 22.39
N SER A 300 -0.09 17.43 21.81
CA SER A 300 -0.10 18.90 21.82
C SER A 300 -0.29 19.51 23.21
N THR A 301 -0.67 18.72 24.22
CA THR A 301 -0.77 19.18 25.62
C THR A 301 0.57 19.15 26.36
N VAL A 302 1.61 18.54 25.77
CA VAL A 302 2.93 18.41 26.38
C VAL A 302 3.72 19.72 26.22
N PRO A 303 4.33 20.27 27.29
CA PRO A 303 5.16 21.48 27.19
C PRO A 303 6.24 21.35 26.11
N GLY A 304 6.43 22.39 25.29
CA GLY A 304 7.40 22.38 24.18
C GLY A 304 6.91 21.68 22.91
N ALA A 305 5.64 21.27 22.85
CA ALA A 305 5.02 20.76 21.63
C ALA A 305 4.99 21.83 20.50
N PRO A 306 5.35 21.48 19.26
CA PRO A 306 5.07 22.29 18.08
C PRO A 306 3.57 22.49 17.84
N ASP A 307 3.24 23.34 16.86
CA ASP A 307 1.86 23.49 16.40
C ASP A 307 1.28 22.15 15.91
N ARG A 308 -0.05 22.00 16.04
CA ARG A 308 -0.74 20.76 15.66
C ARG A 308 -0.46 20.35 14.21
N PRO A 309 -0.48 21.26 13.21
CA PRO A 309 -0.11 20.96 11.83
C PRO A 309 1.32 20.42 11.62
N THR A 310 2.27 20.82 12.45
CA THR A 310 3.63 20.25 12.42
C THR A 310 3.67 18.87 13.09
N LEU A 311 2.97 18.69 14.22
CA LEU A 311 2.93 17.42 14.95
C LEU A 311 2.32 16.26 14.14
N TRP A 312 1.12 16.42 13.58
CA TRP A 312 0.47 15.32 12.82
C TRP A 312 1.21 14.94 11.53
N ARG A 313 2.02 15.84 10.94
CA ARG A 313 2.90 15.47 9.82
C ARG A 313 4.13 14.72 10.33
N SER A 314 4.68 15.20 11.44
CA SER A 314 5.92 14.67 12.01
C SER A 314 5.78 13.23 12.46
N PHE A 315 4.62 12.80 12.96
CA PHE A 315 4.44 11.46 13.51
C PHE A 315 3.78 10.45 12.55
N ALA A 316 3.24 10.87 11.42
CA ALA A 316 2.49 9.97 10.53
C ALA A 316 3.36 8.84 9.96
N HIS A 317 4.66 9.05 9.80
CA HIS A 317 5.58 8.02 9.31
C HIS A 317 5.67 6.79 10.24
N ALA A 318 5.41 6.96 11.54
CA ALA A 318 5.37 5.87 12.50
C ALA A 318 4.21 4.89 12.24
N LEU A 319 3.19 5.31 11.48
CA LEU A 319 2.08 4.46 11.08
C LEU A 319 2.42 3.58 9.87
N ILE A 320 3.48 3.88 9.09
CA ILE A 320 3.81 3.11 7.87
C ILE A 320 4.13 1.64 8.20
N PRO A 321 4.98 1.30 9.20
CA PRO A 321 5.21 -0.09 9.57
C PRO A 321 3.96 -0.78 10.15
N ILE A 322 3.06 -0.02 10.79
CA ILE A 322 1.79 -0.54 11.31
C ILE A 322 0.86 -0.90 10.14
N ALA A 323 0.74 -0.01 9.15
CA ALA A 323 -0.02 -0.25 7.93
C ALA A 323 0.47 -1.50 7.20
N PHE A 324 1.80 -1.68 7.10
CA PHE A 324 2.39 -2.87 6.49
C PHE A 324 2.07 -4.13 7.29
N ALA A 325 2.19 -4.09 8.62
CA ALA A 325 1.88 -5.24 9.46
C ALA A 325 0.41 -5.64 9.39
N TYR A 326 -0.49 -4.67 9.27
CA TYR A 326 -1.91 -4.93 9.02
C TYR A 326 -2.14 -5.60 7.67
N LEU A 327 -1.55 -5.05 6.60
CA LEU A 327 -1.60 -5.62 5.25
C LEU A 327 -1.12 -7.08 5.26
N LEU A 328 0.05 -7.34 5.84
CA LEU A 328 0.61 -8.68 5.94
C LEU A 328 -0.28 -9.61 6.78
N ALA A 329 -0.77 -9.16 7.94
CA ALA A 329 -1.59 -10.01 8.80
C ALA A 329 -2.94 -10.37 8.15
N HIS A 330 -3.58 -9.45 7.43
CA HIS A 330 -4.86 -9.73 6.79
C HIS A 330 -4.71 -10.56 5.52
N TYR A 331 -3.71 -10.26 4.69
CA TYR A 331 -3.59 -10.89 3.37
C TYR A 331 -2.57 -12.02 3.26
N PHE A 332 -1.89 -12.44 4.34
CA PHE A 332 -0.86 -13.48 4.24
C PHE A 332 -1.39 -14.80 3.65
N SER A 333 -2.50 -15.32 4.19
CA SER A 333 -3.08 -16.58 3.72
C SER A 333 -3.58 -16.45 2.28
N LEU A 334 -4.29 -15.35 1.98
CA LEU A 334 -4.76 -15.05 0.64
C LEU A 334 -3.59 -15.03 -0.34
N PHE A 335 -2.55 -14.26 -0.05
CA PHE A 335 -1.34 -14.16 -0.85
C PHE A 335 -0.70 -15.54 -1.06
N PHE A 336 -0.50 -16.31 0.01
CA PHE A 336 0.14 -17.63 -0.11
C PHE A 336 -0.64 -18.58 -1.04
N PHE A 337 -1.95 -18.70 -0.88
CA PHE A 337 -2.77 -19.60 -1.68
C PHE A 337 -2.99 -19.09 -3.12
N GLN A 338 -3.18 -17.79 -3.29
CA GLN A 338 -3.36 -17.20 -4.61
C GLN A 338 -2.06 -17.17 -5.42
N GLU A 339 -0.90 -17.07 -4.79
CA GLU A 339 0.37 -17.24 -5.50
C GLU A 339 0.62 -18.69 -5.92
N GLN A 340 0.09 -19.70 -5.21
CA GLN A 340 0.07 -21.07 -5.73
C GLN A 340 -0.73 -21.13 -7.04
N ALA A 341 -1.92 -20.52 -7.08
CA ALA A 341 -2.73 -20.43 -8.29
C ALA A 341 -2.02 -19.67 -9.41
N GLN A 342 -1.48 -18.49 -9.09
CA GLN A 342 -0.76 -17.62 -10.02
C GLN A 342 0.38 -18.36 -10.70
N PHE A 343 1.27 -18.99 -9.93
CA PHE A 343 2.46 -19.65 -10.46
C PHE A 343 2.25 -21.10 -10.92
N THR A 344 1.01 -21.59 -10.91
CA THR A 344 0.66 -22.91 -11.46
C THR A 344 -0.35 -22.80 -12.60
N TYR A 345 -1.65 -22.88 -12.33
CA TYR A 345 -2.65 -23.00 -13.38
C TYR A 345 -2.97 -21.67 -14.08
N LEU A 346 -2.88 -20.52 -13.38
CA LEU A 346 -3.18 -19.21 -13.99
C LEU A 346 -2.09 -18.75 -14.95
N LEU A 347 -0.80 -19.01 -14.67
CA LEU A 347 0.25 -18.73 -15.66
C LEU A 347 0.25 -19.73 -16.82
N SER A 348 -0.19 -20.97 -16.59
CA SER A 348 -0.29 -21.98 -17.66
C SER A 348 -1.48 -21.79 -18.58
N ASP A 349 -2.63 -21.35 -18.06
CA ASP A 349 -3.81 -20.97 -18.84
C ASP A 349 -4.29 -19.54 -18.46
N PRO A 350 -3.59 -18.49 -18.94
CA PRO A 350 -3.89 -17.10 -18.54
C PRO A 350 -5.31 -16.63 -18.81
N LEU A 351 -5.95 -17.19 -19.85
CA LEU A 351 -7.33 -16.86 -20.23
C LEU A 351 -8.36 -17.71 -19.48
N GLY A 352 -7.94 -18.78 -18.79
CA GLY A 352 -8.84 -19.70 -18.10
C GLY A 352 -9.79 -20.48 -19.01
N THR A 353 -9.45 -20.59 -20.31
CA THR A 353 -10.33 -21.19 -21.33
C THR A 353 -10.17 -22.71 -21.45
N GLY A 354 -9.13 -23.28 -20.84
CA GLY A 354 -8.75 -24.69 -20.98
C GLY A 354 -8.07 -25.03 -22.32
N THR A 355 -7.78 -24.03 -23.14
CA THR A 355 -7.19 -24.24 -24.49
C THR A 355 -5.67 -24.17 -24.50
N THR A 356 -5.07 -23.62 -23.46
CA THR A 356 -3.62 -23.38 -23.34
C THR A 356 -3.07 -24.04 -22.09
N ASP A 357 -1.86 -24.58 -22.16
CA ASP A 357 -1.10 -25.07 -21.02
C ASP A 357 0.39 -24.77 -21.23
N LEU A 358 0.78 -23.52 -20.96
CA LEU A 358 2.11 -23.00 -21.30
C LEU A 358 3.25 -23.71 -20.56
N PHE A 359 3.01 -24.20 -19.34
CA PHE A 359 4.03 -24.81 -18.49
C PHE A 359 3.70 -26.26 -18.06
N GLY A 360 2.61 -26.86 -18.55
CA GLY A 360 2.18 -28.19 -18.16
C GLY A 360 1.51 -28.25 -16.78
N THR A 361 1.05 -27.11 -16.26
CA THR A 361 0.53 -26.95 -14.89
C THR A 361 -0.92 -26.46 -14.85
N ALA A 362 -1.62 -26.38 -15.99
CA ALA A 362 -3.01 -25.94 -16.03
C ALA A 362 -3.98 -26.82 -15.21
N GLY A 363 -3.64 -28.09 -14.99
CA GLY A 363 -4.42 -29.03 -14.17
C GLY A 363 -4.13 -29.01 -12.66
N TYR A 364 -3.20 -28.14 -12.21
CA TYR A 364 -2.87 -28.04 -10.78
C TYR A 364 -4.00 -27.32 -10.01
N GLY A 365 -4.07 -27.57 -8.70
CA GLY A 365 -4.99 -26.89 -7.80
C GLY A 365 -4.24 -26.23 -6.64
N VAL A 366 -4.98 -25.48 -5.83
CA VAL A 366 -4.45 -24.91 -4.58
C VAL A 366 -4.42 -25.98 -3.51
N ASP A 367 -3.25 -26.20 -2.90
CA ASP A 367 -3.13 -27.06 -1.72
C ASP A 367 -3.35 -26.23 -0.44
N TYR A 368 -4.56 -26.31 0.09
CA TYR A 368 -4.92 -25.65 1.36
C TYR A 368 -4.26 -26.28 2.59
N ASN A 369 -3.62 -27.45 2.47
CA ASN A 369 -2.87 -28.10 3.54
C ASN A 369 -1.37 -27.77 3.52
N ALA A 370 -0.90 -27.00 2.53
CA ALA A 370 0.52 -26.66 2.38
C ALA A 370 1.08 -25.83 3.56
N ILE A 371 0.22 -25.11 4.29
CA ILE A 371 0.55 -24.44 5.55
C ILE A 371 -0.52 -24.72 6.61
N SER A 372 -0.12 -24.87 7.87
CA SER A 372 -1.07 -25.07 8.95
C SER A 372 -1.70 -23.74 9.41
N ASN A 373 -2.94 -23.79 9.87
CA ASN A 373 -3.62 -22.63 10.49
C ASN A 373 -2.82 -22.06 11.67
N GLN A 374 -2.08 -22.90 12.39
CA GLN A 374 -1.20 -22.46 13.48
C GLN A 374 -0.02 -21.62 12.97
N LEU A 375 0.58 -22.00 11.83
CA LEU A 375 1.64 -21.20 11.21
C LEU A 375 1.12 -19.86 10.72
N VAL A 376 -0.05 -19.85 10.06
CA VAL A 376 -0.73 -18.62 9.64
C VAL A 376 -0.90 -17.69 10.85
N TRP A 377 -1.46 -18.19 11.94
CA TRP A 377 -1.65 -17.42 13.16
C TRP A 377 -0.34 -16.83 13.71
N TYR A 378 0.75 -17.61 13.75
CA TYR A 378 2.06 -17.11 14.20
C TYR A 378 2.60 -16.01 13.29
N VAL A 379 2.45 -16.13 11.97
CA VAL A 379 2.87 -15.10 11.01
C VAL A 379 2.06 -13.83 11.21
N GLN A 380 0.73 -13.93 11.34
CA GLN A 380 -0.17 -12.79 11.56
C GLN A 380 0.17 -12.04 12.86
N VAL A 381 0.28 -12.76 13.97
CA VAL A 381 0.64 -12.18 15.27
C VAL A 381 2.05 -11.59 15.25
N GLY A 382 3.01 -12.32 14.66
CA GLY A 382 4.39 -11.87 14.52
C GLY A 382 4.50 -10.58 13.71
N ALA A 383 3.77 -10.49 12.59
CA ALA A 383 3.68 -9.30 11.75
C ALA A 383 3.16 -8.10 12.55
N LEU A 384 2.01 -8.26 13.24
CA LEU A 384 1.42 -7.21 14.07
C LEU A 384 2.38 -6.72 15.16
N VAL A 385 3.00 -7.63 15.91
CA VAL A 385 3.95 -7.24 16.98
C VAL A 385 5.15 -6.50 16.39
N CYS A 386 5.77 -7.01 15.33
CA CYS A 386 6.94 -6.41 14.71
C CYS A 386 6.63 -5.02 14.14
N GLY A 387 5.50 -4.86 13.44
CA GLY A 387 5.08 -3.58 12.88
C GLY A 387 4.84 -2.52 13.95
N HIS A 388 4.18 -2.87 15.05
CA HIS A 388 3.93 -1.93 16.14
C HIS A 388 5.22 -1.57 16.90
N VAL A 389 6.12 -2.52 17.12
CA VAL A 389 7.44 -2.23 17.70
C VAL A 389 8.23 -1.29 16.78
N ALA A 390 8.25 -1.54 15.47
CA ALA A 390 8.91 -0.67 14.50
C ALA A 390 8.30 0.73 14.47
N GLY A 391 6.96 0.84 14.49
CA GLY A 391 6.25 2.11 14.58
C GLY A 391 6.60 2.87 15.86
N LEU A 392 6.66 2.19 17.01
CA LEU A 392 7.03 2.78 18.29
C LEU A 392 8.47 3.30 18.31
N VAL A 393 9.40 2.54 17.70
CA VAL A 393 10.79 2.97 17.52
C VAL A 393 10.86 4.26 16.71
N LEU A 394 10.16 4.33 15.57
CA LEU A 394 10.13 5.53 14.73
C LEU A 394 9.50 6.73 15.43
N ALA A 395 8.36 6.52 16.12
CA ALA A 395 7.73 7.57 16.91
C ALA A 395 8.64 8.08 18.04
N HIS A 396 9.36 7.18 18.72
CA HIS A 396 10.32 7.55 19.77
C HIS A 396 11.47 8.39 19.21
N ASP A 397 12.05 7.97 18.09
CA ASP A 397 13.16 8.68 17.45
C ASP A 397 12.74 10.11 17.08
N ARG A 398 11.54 10.26 16.49
CA ARG A 398 10.95 11.57 16.20
C ARG A 398 10.69 12.39 17.46
N ALA A 399 10.15 11.80 18.52
CA ALA A 399 9.89 12.51 19.77
C ALA A 399 11.16 13.12 20.37
N ILE A 400 12.29 12.41 20.32
CA ILE A 400 13.58 12.91 20.83
C ILE A 400 14.10 14.10 20.00
N THR A 401 13.76 14.21 18.71
CA THR A 401 14.12 15.40 17.91
C THR A 401 13.31 16.63 18.27
N ILE A 402 12.08 16.46 18.76
CA ILE A 402 11.17 17.56 19.10
C ILE A 402 11.40 18.00 20.55
N TRP A 403 11.43 17.06 21.49
CA TRP A 403 11.62 17.34 22.92
C TRP A 403 13.05 16.99 23.36
N LYS A 404 13.83 18.03 23.68
CA LYS A 404 15.21 17.89 24.15
C LYS A 404 15.31 17.25 25.54
N ASP A 405 14.32 17.47 26.40
CA ASP A 405 14.23 16.82 27.70
C ASP A 405 13.59 15.44 27.58
N TYR A 406 14.30 14.44 28.06
CA TYR A 406 13.91 13.03 27.97
C TYR A 406 12.60 12.73 28.72
N ARG A 407 12.36 13.33 29.89
CA ARG A 407 11.12 13.09 30.66
C ARG A 407 9.91 13.64 29.92
N THR A 408 10.09 14.78 29.27
CA THR A 408 9.05 15.42 28.45
C THR A 408 8.80 14.65 27.16
N ALA A 409 9.86 14.14 26.51
CA ALA A 409 9.75 13.24 25.37
C ALA A 409 8.94 11.98 25.75
N ALA A 410 9.27 11.30 26.86
CA ALA A 410 8.54 10.13 27.33
C ALA A 410 7.05 10.41 27.62
N ARG A 411 6.73 11.60 28.17
CA ARG A 411 5.33 12.03 28.38
C ARG A 411 4.54 12.14 27.08
N SER A 412 5.13 12.67 26.01
CA SER A 412 4.48 12.71 24.69
C SER A 412 4.17 11.31 24.16
N GLN A 413 5.02 10.35 24.49
CA GLN A 413 4.87 8.99 24.00
C GLN A 413 3.78 8.19 24.71
N TYR A 414 3.32 8.57 25.91
CA TYR A 414 2.16 7.91 26.52
C TYR A 414 0.92 8.02 25.64
N TRP A 415 0.72 9.17 24.99
CA TRP A 415 -0.36 9.36 24.03
C TRP A 415 -0.19 8.51 22.77
N MET A 416 1.04 8.42 22.25
CA MET A 416 1.33 7.55 21.10
C MET A 416 1.16 6.07 21.44
N LEU A 417 1.61 5.65 22.63
CA LEU A 417 1.44 4.30 23.14
C LEU A 417 -0.05 3.96 23.28
N ALA A 418 -0.86 4.87 23.82
CA ALA A 418 -2.30 4.69 23.91
C ALA A 418 -2.95 4.49 22.53
N VAL A 419 -2.57 5.31 21.53
CA VAL A 419 -3.04 5.15 20.15
C VAL A 419 -2.59 3.82 19.53
N MET A 420 -1.32 3.44 19.71
CA MET A 420 -0.78 2.18 19.20
C MET A 420 -1.45 0.98 19.85
N VAL A 421 -1.70 1.01 21.16
CA VAL A 421 -2.42 -0.05 21.87
C VAL A 421 -3.87 -0.13 21.40
N ALA A 422 -4.54 1.01 21.19
CA ALA A 422 -5.89 1.02 20.64
C ALA A 422 -5.95 0.36 19.25
N PHE A 423 -5.01 0.71 18.36
CA PHE A 423 -4.89 0.02 17.07
C PHE A 423 -4.59 -1.47 17.25
N THR A 424 -3.62 -1.87 18.07
CA THR A 424 -3.31 -3.29 18.28
C THR A 424 -4.50 -4.09 18.81
N CYS A 425 -5.19 -3.58 19.83
CA CYS A 425 -6.37 -4.22 20.40
C CYS A 425 -7.47 -4.38 19.35
N PHE A 426 -7.69 -3.35 18.54
CA PHE A 426 -8.67 -3.39 17.48
C PHE A 426 -8.29 -4.36 16.35
N GLY A 427 -7.02 -4.39 15.93
CA GLY A 427 -6.54 -5.34 14.92
C GLY A 427 -6.60 -6.79 15.38
N LEU A 428 -6.23 -7.07 16.62
CA LEU A 428 -6.36 -8.41 17.21
C LEU A 428 -7.82 -8.83 17.33
N PHE A 429 -8.71 -7.89 17.65
CA PHE A 429 -10.14 -8.14 17.68
C PHE A 429 -10.69 -8.49 16.28
N LEU A 430 -10.33 -7.73 15.25
CA LEU A 430 -10.73 -8.03 13.86
C LEU A 430 -10.20 -9.40 13.40
N LEU A 431 -8.93 -9.73 13.70
CA LEU A 431 -8.38 -11.06 13.40
C LEU A 431 -9.10 -12.19 14.15
N SER A 432 -9.53 -11.94 15.38
CA SER A 432 -10.28 -12.95 16.14
C SER A 432 -11.64 -13.23 15.54
N VAL A 433 -12.28 -12.22 14.93
CA VAL A 433 -13.59 -12.36 14.28
C VAL A 433 -13.45 -12.99 12.89
N SER A 434 -12.36 -12.69 12.17
CA SER A 434 -12.08 -13.29 10.85
C SER A 434 -11.71 -14.78 10.93
N ASN A 435 -11.09 -15.21 12.04
CA ASN A 435 -10.66 -16.60 12.23
C ASN A 435 -11.67 -17.48 13.03
N SER A 436 -12.80 -16.92 13.46
CA SER A 436 -13.88 -17.64 14.18
C SER A 436 -14.99 -18.05 13.24
#